data_AF-A0A7W1K0F4-F1
#
_entry.id   AF-A0A7W1K0F4-F1
#
_cell.length_a   1.000
_cell.length_b   1.000
_cell.length_c   1.000
_cell.angle_alpha   90.00
_cell.angle_beta   90.00
_cell.angle_gamma   90.00
#
_symmetry.space_group_name_H-M   'P 1'
#
loop_
_entity.id
_entity.type
_entity.pdbx_description
1 polymer ?
#
loop_
_entity_poly.entity_id
_entity_poly.type
_entity_poly.pdbx_seq_one_letter_code
_entity_poly.pdbx_strand_id
1 'polypeptide(L)'
;MPTPYGLEFGYSAPIEPGSGRNWHRLVWHNRPCCFLHFTVFRPGGAALPPGLRAAQMGGKAGQLLSARGYGLAGTVGYWWSNHTWFFWHEHGRLYAASLHYFGPGTTALLGRLIHELRPTKQLTRR
;
A
#
# COMPACT_ATOMS: atom_id res chain seq x y z
N MET A 1 -7.32 -17.92 1.02
CA MET A 1 -6.27 -17.34 1.89
C MET A 1 -6.92 -16.87 3.17
N PRO A 2 -6.30 -17.01 4.35
CA PRO A 2 -6.85 -16.44 5.59
C PRO A 2 -7.04 -14.94 5.44
N THR A 3 -8.15 -14.41 5.95
CA THR A 3 -8.43 -12.96 5.93
C THR A 3 -7.30 -12.22 6.66
N PRO A 4 -6.64 -11.24 6.03
CA PRO A 4 -5.65 -10.43 6.73
C PRO A 4 -6.33 -9.63 7.85
N TYR A 5 -5.65 -9.46 8.98
CA TYR A 5 -6.13 -8.62 10.09
C TYR A 5 -5.39 -7.28 10.08
N GLY A 6 -6.11 -6.18 9.95
CA GLY A 6 -5.52 -4.85 9.92
C GLY A 6 -6.51 -3.72 9.68
N LEU A 7 -5.99 -2.61 9.17
CA LEU A 7 -6.72 -1.41 8.86
C LEU A 7 -6.63 -1.12 7.36
N GLU A 8 -7.75 -0.74 6.79
CA GLU A 8 -7.87 -0.16 5.47
C GLU A 8 -8.44 1.25 5.64
N PHE A 9 -7.76 2.22 5.04
CA PHE A 9 -8.20 3.61 4.99
C PHE A 9 -8.30 4.01 3.53
N GLY A 10 -9.50 4.35 3.09
CA GLY A 10 -9.71 4.83 1.74
C GLY A 10 -10.94 5.70 1.57
N TYR A 11 -10.91 6.48 0.51
CA TYR A 11 -12.04 7.28 0.03
C TYR A 11 -12.00 7.38 -1.49
N SER A 12 -13.19 7.55 -2.07
CA SER A 12 -13.43 7.51 -3.52
C SER A 12 -13.02 6.19 -4.15
N ALA A 13 -13.12 6.11 -5.48
CA ALA A 13 -12.69 4.96 -6.27
C ALA A 13 -11.54 5.36 -7.22
N PRO A 14 -10.62 4.44 -7.52
CA PRO A 14 -9.55 4.73 -8.46
C PRO A 14 -10.07 4.78 -9.90
N ILE A 15 -9.46 5.63 -10.70
CA ILE A 15 -9.51 5.57 -12.16
C ILE A 15 -8.47 4.57 -12.64
N GLU A 16 -8.93 3.52 -13.29
CA GLU A 16 -8.12 2.37 -13.72
C GLU A 16 -8.37 2.04 -15.19
N PRO A 17 -7.58 1.17 -15.83
CA PRO A 17 -7.85 0.71 -17.20
C PRO A 17 -9.28 0.20 -17.42
N GLY A 18 -9.92 -0.34 -16.38
CA GLY A 18 -11.31 -0.79 -16.40
C GLY A 18 -12.35 0.34 -16.33
N SER A 19 -11.97 1.59 -16.03
CA SER A 19 -12.88 2.74 -15.88
C SER A 19 -13.36 3.34 -17.20
N GLY A 20 -13.10 2.69 -18.33
CA GLY A 20 -13.55 3.08 -19.67
C GLY A 20 -12.43 3.60 -20.58
N ARG A 21 -12.76 3.77 -21.87
CA ARG A 21 -11.77 4.06 -22.95
C ARG A 21 -10.91 5.31 -22.69
N ASN A 22 -11.42 6.28 -21.95
CA ASN A 22 -10.76 7.55 -21.67
C ASN A 22 -10.10 7.63 -20.28
N TRP A 23 -9.95 6.50 -19.57
CA TRP A 23 -9.42 6.48 -18.20
C TRP A 23 -8.09 7.24 -18.05
N HIS A 24 -7.19 7.13 -19.04
CA HIS A 24 -5.89 7.79 -19.06
C HIS A 24 -6.00 9.32 -18.96
N ARG A 25 -7.09 9.93 -19.43
CA ARG A 25 -7.35 11.39 -19.32
C ARG A 25 -7.87 11.78 -17.94
N LEU A 26 -8.31 10.80 -17.15
CA LEU A 26 -8.95 10.97 -15.85
C LEU A 26 -8.04 10.53 -14.69
N VAL A 27 -6.83 10.02 -14.95
CA VAL A 27 -5.88 9.57 -13.90
C VAL A 27 -5.51 10.63 -12.89
N TRP A 28 -5.75 11.91 -13.18
CA TRP A 28 -5.59 13.00 -12.22
C TRP A 28 -6.52 12.85 -11.00
N HIS A 29 -7.65 12.14 -11.13
CA HIS A 29 -8.52 11.79 -10.00
C HIS A 29 -7.86 10.83 -9.00
N ASN A 30 -6.80 10.11 -9.41
CA ASN A 30 -6.04 9.26 -8.49
C ASN A 30 -5.10 10.08 -7.59
N ARG A 31 -5.08 11.41 -7.67
CA ARG A 31 -4.26 12.20 -6.75
C ARG A 31 -4.74 12.03 -5.32
N PRO A 32 -3.84 12.08 -4.31
CA PRO A 32 -4.21 11.96 -2.91
C PRO A 32 -5.31 12.93 -2.45
N CYS A 33 -5.50 14.10 -3.06
CA CYS A 33 -6.59 14.99 -2.69
C CYS A 33 -8.00 14.47 -3.07
N CYS A 34 -8.10 13.49 -3.98
CA CYS A 34 -9.36 13.02 -4.56
C CYS A 34 -9.61 11.53 -4.33
N PHE A 35 -8.55 10.75 -4.16
CA PHE A 35 -8.63 9.31 -3.91
C PHE A 35 -7.45 8.86 -3.05
N LEU A 36 -7.72 7.94 -2.12
CA LEU A 36 -6.71 7.27 -1.33
C LEU A 36 -7.16 5.84 -1.09
N HIS A 37 -6.23 4.91 -1.19
CA HIS A 37 -6.40 3.56 -0.69
C HIS A 37 -5.06 3.13 -0.06
N PHE A 38 -5.06 3.12 1.26
CA PHE A 38 -3.93 2.76 2.10
C PHE A 38 -4.33 1.59 2.99
N THR A 39 -3.51 0.55 3.05
CA THR A 39 -3.74 -0.59 3.94
C THR A 39 -2.53 -0.84 4.81
N VAL A 40 -2.77 -1.32 6.03
CA VAL A 40 -1.74 -1.87 6.92
C VAL A 40 -2.31 -3.07 7.65
N PHE A 41 -1.67 -4.22 7.51
CA PHE A 41 -2.17 -5.44 8.13
C PHE A 41 -1.05 -6.43 8.44
N ARG A 42 -1.39 -7.47 9.21
CA ARG A 42 -0.54 -8.62 9.44
C ARG A 42 -0.89 -9.71 8.42
N PRO A 43 0.05 -10.11 7.53
CA PRO A 43 -0.23 -11.16 6.56
C PRO A 43 -0.56 -12.47 7.27
N GLY A 44 -1.71 -13.06 6.96
CA GLY A 44 -2.19 -14.32 7.56
C GLY A 44 -1.50 -15.57 7.01
N GLY A 45 -0.17 -15.56 6.87
CA GLY A 45 0.60 -16.70 6.34
C GLY A 45 0.62 -16.83 4.81
N ALA A 46 0.23 -15.79 4.06
CA ALA A 46 0.45 -15.79 2.62
C ALA A 46 1.95 -15.68 2.32
N ALA A 47 2.41 -16.42 1.31
CA ALA A 47 3.75 -16.23 0.78
C ALA A 47 3.92 -14.79 0.28
N LEU A 48 5.09 -14.21 0.57
CA LEU A 48 5.46 -12.90 0.06
C LEU A 48 5.58 -12.96 -1.47
N PRO A 49 5.16 -11.89 -2.18
CA PRO A 49 5.24 -11.86 -3.64
C PRO A 49 6.71 -11.82 -4.11
N PRO A 50 7.03 -12.33 -5.31
CA PRO A 50 8.37 -12.20 -5.88
C PRO A 50 8.70 -10.76 -6.27
N GLY A 51 9.99 -10.46 -6.49
CA GLY A 51 10.44 -9.13 -6.95
C GLY A 51 10.62 -8.12 -5.82
N LEU A 52 10.67 -8.58 -4.57
CA LEU A 52 10.96 -7.75 -3.42
C LEU A 52 12.41 -7.26 -3.43
N ARG A 53 12.60 -5.98 -3.13
CA ARG A 53 13.92 -5.36 -2.93
C ARG A 53 14.08 -4.88 -1.50
N ALA A 54 15.29 -4.96 -0.96
CA ALA A 54 15.59 -4.34 0.33
C ALA A 54 15.33 -2.82 0.26
N ALA A 55 14.74 -2.27 1.31
CA ALA A 55 14.43 -0.85 1.41
C ALA A 55 14.39 -0.38 2.88
N GLN A 56 14.58 0.92 3.07
CA GLN A 56 14.28 1.59 4.32
C GLN A 56 13.13 2.57 4.11
N MET A 57 12.16 2.55 5.00
CA MET A 57 10.94 3.35 4.87
C MET A 57 10.38 3.70 6.24
N GLY A 58 10.08 4.98 6.48
CA GLY A 58 9.50 5.45 7.74
C GLY A 58 10.32 5.10 8.99
N GLY A 59 11.64 5.00 8.88
CA GLY A 59 12.54 4.57 9.96
C GLY A 59 12.59 3.05 10.19
N LYS A 60 11.98 2.25 9.30
CA LYS A 60 11.95 0.79 9.38
C LYS A 60 12.76 0.17 8.24
N ALA A 61 13.55 -0.85 8.55
CA ALA A 61 14.20 -1.69 7.55
C ALA A 61 13.26 -2.80 7.10
N GLY A 62 13.22 -3.07 5.80
CA GLY A 62 12.25 -4.03 5.26
C GLY A 62 12.45 -4.32 3.78
N GLN A 63 11.39 -4.80 3.17
CA GLN A 63 11.32 -5.14 1.75
C GLN A 63 10.23 -4.33 1.06
N LEU A 64 10.48 -3.91 -0.17
CA LEU A 64 9.56 -3.13 -0.98
C LEU A 64 9.22 -3.90 -2.26
N LEU A 65 7.94 -3.88 -2.63
CA LEU A 65 7.47 -4.18 -3.97
C LEU A 65 6.84 -2.92 -4.56
N SER A 66 7.42 -2.39 -5.64
CA SER A 66 6.85 -1.23 -6.33
C SER A 66 5.57 -1.61 -7.06
N ALA A 67 4.61 -0.68 -7.11
CA ALA A 67 3.48 -0.82 -8.03
C ALA A 67 3.97 -0.96 -9.47
N ARG A 68 3.24 -1.73 -10.28
CA ARG A 68 3.49 -1.91 -11.72
C ARG A 68 2.83 -0.83 -12.58
N GLY A 69 2.15 0.13 -11.95
CA GLY A 69 1.38 1.18 -12.61
C GLY A 69 -0.10 1.11 -12.25
N TYR A 70 -0.95 1.48 -13.18
CA TYR A 70 -2.40 1.36 -13.07
C TYR A 70 -2.86 -0.04 -13.52
N GLY A 71 -3.91 -0.56 -12.89
CA GLY A 71 -4.57 -1.82 -13.21
C GLY A 71 -4.11 -3.01 -12.39
N LEU A 72 -4.87 -4.10 -12.47
CA LEU A 72 -4.70 -5.29 -11.63
C LEU A 72 -3.87 -6.40 -12.30
N ALA A 73 -3.35 -6.18 -13.50
CA ALA A 73 -2.57 -7.18 -14.22
C ALA A 73 -1.34 -7.62 -13.41
N GLY A 74 -1.23 -8.93 -13.16
CA GLY A 74 -0.14 -9.50 -12.35
C GLY A 74 -0.34 -9.41 -10.83
N THR A 75 -1.54 -9.10 -10.36
CA THR A 75 -1.93 -9.26 -8.94
C THR A 75 -1.81 -10.73 -8.51
N VAL A 76 -1.28 -10.97 -7.31
CA VAL A 76 -1.18 -12.31 -6.72
C VAL A 76 -1.79 -12.31 -5.33
N GLY A 77 -2.87 -13.06 -5.13
CA GLY A 77 -3.61 -13.03 -3.86
C GLY A 77 -4.12 -11.61 -3.55
N TYR A 78 -3.80 -11.10 -2.37
CA TYR A 78 -4.11 -9.72 -1.98
C TYR A 78 -2.94 -8.74 -2.23
N TRP A 79 -1.88 -9.17 -2.92
CA TRP A 79 -0.78 -8.30 -3.36
C TRP A 79 -1.13 -7.62 -4.69
N TRP A 80 -1.98 -6.59 -4.62
CA TRP A 80 -2.43 -5.86 -5.81
C TRP A 80 -1.27 -5.20 -6.55
N SER A 81 -1.23 -5.37 -7.87
CA SER A 81 -0.14 -4.87 -8.70
C SER A 81 -0.18 -3.35 -8.93
N ASN A 82 -1.34 -2.71 -8.74
CA ASN A 82 -1.47 -1.25 -8.69
C ASN A 82 -1.13 -0.65 -7.31
N HIS A 83 -0.58 -1.43 -6.38
CA HIS A 83 -0.14 -0.97 -5.08
C HIS A 83 1.38 -1.04 -4.92
N THR A 84 1.95 -0.04 -4.26
CA THR A 84 3.30 -0.13 -3.72
C THR A 84 3.21 -0.72 -2.33
N TRP A 85 3.94 -1.81 -2.08
CA TRP A 85 3.92 -2.56 -0.83
C TRP A 85 5.24 -2.44 -0.09
N PHE A 86 5.18 -2.27 1.23
CA PHE A 86 6.33 -2.35 2.11
C PHE A 86 6.07 -3.38 3.22
N PHE A 87 7.08 -4.21 3.47
CA PHE A 87 7.04 -5.32 4.42
C PHE A 87 8.14 -5.12 5.45
N TRP A 88 7.81 -5.23 6.73
CA TRP A 88 8.79 -5.12 7.80
C TRP A 88 8.44 -6.02 8.97
N HIS A 89 9.45 -6.33 9.77
CA HIS A 89 9.26 -7.01 11.04
C HIS A 89 9.30 -5.98 12.18
N GLU A 90 8.35 -6.09 13.09
CA GLU A 90 8.32 -5.30 14.33
C GLU A 90 7.87 -6.21 15.47
N HIS A 91 8.66 -6.29 16.55
CA HIS A 91 8.43 -7.20 17.68
C HIS A 91 8.16 -8.66 17.25
N GLY A 92 8.97 -9.18 16.32
CA GLY A 92 8.86 -10.55 15.81
C GLY A 92 7.65 -10.83 14.92
N ARG A 93 6.89 -9.79 14.52
CA ARG A 93 5.70 -9.92 13.67
C ARG A 93 5.92 -9.24 12.33
N LEU A 94 5.54 -9.93 11.25
CA LEU A 94 5.50 -9.36 9.90
C LEU A 94 4.29 -8.45 9.76
N TYR A 95 4.54 -7.25 9.25
CA TYR A 95 3.55 -6.28 8.82
C TYR A 95 3.71 -6.03 7.32
N ALA A 96 2.59 -5.75 6.65
CA ALA A 96 2.55 -5.26 5.30
C ALA A 96 1.75 -3.96 5.29
N ALA A 97 2.30 -2.92 4.68
CA ALA A 97 1.57 -1.71 4.34
C ALA A 97 1.58 -1.50 2.84
N SER A 98 0.50 -0.95 2.30
CA SER A 98 0.40 -0.67 0.88
C SER A 98 -0.26 0.66 0.61
N LEU A 99 0.11 1.27 -0.50
CA LEU A 99 -0.50 2.48 -1.01
C LEU A 99 -0.76 2.31 -2.50
N HIS A 100 -1.97 2.67 -2.92
CA HIS A 100 -2.32 2.71 -4.32
C HIS A 100 -1.36 3.60 -5.13
N TYR A 101 -1.11 3.22 -6.38
CA TYR A 101 -0.26 3.97 -7.28
C TYR A 101 -0.86 5.32 -7.66
N PHE A 102 -0.07 6.37 -7.45
CA PHE A 102 -0.38 7.76 -7.77
C PHE A 102 0.59 8.38 -8.80
N GLY A 103 1.51 7.58 -9.35
CA GLY A 103 2.62 8.10 -10.15
C GLY A 103 3.89 8.35 -9.31
N PRO A 104 4.81 9.19 -9.84
CA PRO A 104 6.02 9.60 -9.13
C PRO A 104 5.66 10.20 -7.76
N GLY A 105 6.26 9.67 -6.70
CA GLY A 105 6.01 10.11 -5.32
C GLY A 105 5.20 9.12 -4.46
N THR A 106 4.57 8.11 -5.05
CA THR A 106 3.82 7.06 -4.31
C THR A 106 4.66 6.45 -3.18
N THR A 107 5.89 6.02 -3.48
CA THR A 107 6.80 5.41 -2.50
C THR A 107 7.20 6.38 -1.38
N ALA A 108 7.41 7.66 -1.71
CA ALA A 108 7.75 8.68 -0.73
C ALA A 108 6.58 8.97 0.21
N LEU A 109 5.35 9.05 -0.31
CA LEU A 109 4.15 9.21 0.50
C LEU A 109 3.92 8.00 1.40
N LEU A 110 4.03 6.78 0.87
CA LEU A 110 3.96 5.56 1.69
C LEU A 110 4.97 5.61 2.85
N GLY A 111 6.20 6.08 2.58
CA GLY A 111 7.20 6.22 3.63
C GLY A 111 6.86 7.23 4.72
N ARG A 112 6.24 8.35 4.37
CA ARG A 112 5.73 9.31 5.35
C ARG A 112 4.58 8.73 6.18
N LEU A 113 3.65 8.01 5.55
CA LEU A 113 2.55 7.35 6.25
C LEU A 113 3.09 6.32 7.25
N ILE A 114 4.04 5.47 6.85
CA ILE A 114 4.66 4.46 7.73
C ILE A 114 5.43 5.10 8.88
N HIS A 115 6.07 6.25 8.66
CA HIS A 115 6.78 6.97 9.72
C HIS A 115 5.84 7.39 10.85
N GLU A 116 4.61 7.80 10.51
CA GLU A 116 3.62 8.27 11.48
C GLU A 116 2.80 7.15 12.12
N LEU A 117 2.96 5.89 11.67
CA LEU A 117 2.28 4.75 12.29
C LEU A 117 2.82 4.54 13.71
N ARG A 118 1.91 4.68 14.68
CA ARG A 118 2.19 4.43 16.10
C ARG A 118 1.16 3.47 16.68
N PRO A 119 1.56 2.54 17.55
CA PRO A 119 0.61 1.70 18.27
C PRO A 119 -0.46 2.52 18.99
N THR A 120 -1.72 2.10 18.92
CA THR A 120 -2.85 2.81 19.56
C THR A 120 -2.63 3.04 21.05
N LYS A 121 -1.93 2.13 21.75
CA LYS A 121 -1.56 2.30 23.17
C LYS A 121 -0.71 3.55 23.47
N GLN A 122 -0.07 4.13 22.47
CA GLN A 122 0.71 5.37 22.57
C GLN A 122 -0.12 6.62 22.24
N LEU A 123 -1.33 6.45 21.71
CA LEU A 123 -2.27 7.54 21.51
C LEU A 123 -2.97 7.80 22.85
N THR A 124 -2.33 8.56 23.74
CA THR A 124 -3.00 9.08 24.93
C THR A 124 -4.23 9.88 24.50
N ARG A 125 -5.40 9.52 25.02
CA ARG A 125 -6.61 10.36 24.90
C ARG A 125 -6.23 11.76 25.39
N ARG A 126 -6.26 12.74 24.49
CA ARG A 126 -6.35 14.14 24.89
C ARG A 126 -7.78 14.43 25.27
#